data_AF-A0A928K8B3-F1
#
_entry.id   AF-A0A928K8B3-F1
#
_cell.length_a   1.000
_cell.length_b   1.000
_cell.length_c   1.000
_cell.angle_alpha   90.00
_cell.angle_beta   90.00
_cell.angle_gamma   90.00
#
_symmetry.space_group_name_H-M   'P 1'
#
loop_
_entity.id
_entity.type
_entity.pdbx_description
1 polymer ?
#
loop_
_entity_poly.entity_id
_entity_poly.type
_entity_poly.pdbx_seq_one_letter_code
_entity_poly.pdbx_strand_id
1 'polypeptide(L)' 'MFNPDLRGVLKNHLSRYSLVTATAKRAREIAENAEEKKIIITEKPVSMALEEILDGDYVIVEPEEIRNI' A
#
# COMPACT_ATOMS: atom_id res chain seq x y z
N MET A 1 -11.08 9.27 10.30
CA MET A 1 -9.77 9.49 9.65
C MET A 1 -8.91 8.30 10.03
N PHE A 2 -8.44 7.52 9.06
CA PHE A 2 -7.62 6.34 9.30
C PHE A 2 -6.16 6.80 9.46
N ASN A 3 -5.55 6.53 10.61
CA ASN A 3 -4.19 6.98 10.94
C ASN A 3 -3.41 5.85 11.63
N PRO A 4 -3.01 4.82 10.87
CA PRO A 4 -2.31 3.66 11.42
C PRO A 4 -0.87 3.99 11.80
N ASP A 5 -0.26 3.14 12.63
CA ASP A 5 1.16 3.29 12.99
C ASP A 5 2.06 2.85 11.82
N LEU A 6 2.68 3.82 11.16
CA LEU A 6 3.57 3.59 10.02
C LEU A 6 5.01 3.21 10.41
N ARG A 7 5.34 3.18 11.71
CA ARG A 7 6.70 2.87 12.17
C ARG A 7 7.15 1.47 11.76
N GLY A 8 6.23 0.52 11.59
CA GLY A 8 6.54 -0.83 11.13
C GLY A 8 7.09 -0.86 9.69
N VAL A 9 6.48 -0.09 8.80
CA VAL A 9 6.75 -0.12 7.35
C VAL A 9 7.93 0.78 6.97
N LEU A 10 8.15 1.86 7.71
CA LEU A 10 9.25 2.80 7.46
C LEU A 10 10.61 2.32 7.99
N LYS A 11 10.73 1.06 8.45
CA LYS A 11 11.91 0.57 9.21
C LYS A 11 13.21 0.38 8.42
N ASN A 12 13.23 0.58 7.11
CA ASN A 12 14.39 0.27 6.26
C ASN A 12 14.77 1.40 5.29
N HIS A 13 14.77 2.66 5.75
CA HIS A 13 14.97 3.84 4.87
C HIS A 13 13.93 3.98 3.75
N LEU A 14 12.78 3.30 3.88
CA LEU A 14 11.73 3.37 2.88
C LEU A 14 11.19 4.81 2.79
N SER A 15 11.16 5.36 1.59
CA SER A 15 10.63 6.70 1.38
C SER A 15 9.13 6.74 1.67
N ARG A 16 8.67 7.79 2.34
CA ARG A 16 7.23 8.04 2.53
C ARG A 16 6.50 8.20 1.21
N TYR A 17 7.18 8.73 0.18
CA TYR A 17 6.62 8.85 -1.17
C TYR A 17 6.44 7.48 -1.82
N SER A 18 7.38 6.56 -1.59
CA SER A 18 7.25 5.18 -2.05
C SER A 18 6.11 4.46 -1.35
N LEU A 19 5.92 4.67 -0.04
CA LEU A 19 4.76 4.16 0.69
C LEU A 19 3.43 4.64 0.08
N VAL A 20 3.31 5.94 -0.18
CA VAL A 20 2.10 6.50 -0.81
C VAL A 20 1.87 5.93 -2.20
N THR A 21 2.93 5.87 -3.01
CA THR A 21 2.87 5.36 -4.39
C THR A 21 2.49 3.88 -4.43
N ALA A 22 3.10 3.06 -3.58
CA ALA A 22 2.80 1.63 -3.48
C ALA A 22 1.37 1.38 -2.99
N THR A 23 0.92 2.11 -1.96
CA THR A 23 -0.46 2.04 -1.46
C THR A 23 -1.45 2.41 -2.56
N ALA A 24 -1.19 3.48 -3.32
CA ALA A 24 -2.06 3.90 -4.42
C ALA A 24 -2.11 2.88 -5.56
N LYS A 25 -0.96 2.27 -5.91
CA LYS A 25 -0.91 1.18 -6.90
C LYS A 25 -1.75 0.00 -6.44
N ARG A 26 -1.54 -0.46 -5.21
CA ARG A 26 -2.24 -1.61 -4.65
C ARG A 26 -3.74 -1.36 -4.52
N ALA A 27 -4.14 -0.16 -4.11
CA ALA A 27 -5.55 0.22 -4.04
C ALA A 27 -6.26 0.13 -5.40
N ARG A 28 -5.58 0.49 -6.51
CA ARG A 28 -6.13 0.32 -7.87
C ARG A 28 -6.32 -1.16 -8.21
N GLU A 29 -5.32 -1.99 -7.93
CA GLU A 29 -5.43 -3.44 -8.16
C GLU A 29 -6.61 -4.04 -7.39
N ILE A 30 -6.82 -3.64 -6.13
CA ILE A 30 -7.97 -4.12 -5.34
C ILE A 30 -9.29 -3.69 -5.96
N ALA A 31 -9.40 -2.42 -6.40
CA ALA A 31 -10.61 -1.91 -7.03
C ALA A 31 -10.91 -2.62 -8.35
N GLU A 32 -9.90 -2.77 -9.22
CA GLU A 32 -10.02 -3.46 -10.51
C GLU A 32 -10.42 -4.93 -10.31
N ASN A 33 -9.75 -5.65 -9.39
CA ASN A 33 -10.10 -7.03 -9.07
C ASN A 33 -11.52 -7.18 -8.53
N ALA A 34 -11.99 -6.24 -7.71
CA ALA A 34 -13.35 -6.25 -7.19
C ALA A 34 -14.37 -6.02 -8.30
N GLU A 35 -14.09 -5.09 -9.21
CA GLU A 35 -14.93 -4.81 -10.38
C GLU A 35 -15.01 -6.01 -11.33
N GLU A 36 -13.87 -6.60 -11.70
CA GLU A 36 -13.80 -7.78 -12.58
C GLU A 36 -14.56 -8.98 -12.01
N LYS A 37 -14.42 -9.22 -10.70
CA LYS A 37 -15.09 -10.33 -10.01
C LYS A 37 -16.52 -9.99 -9.60
N LYS A 38 -16.99 -8.76 -9.86
CA LYS A 38 -18.30 -8.22 -9.43
C LYS A 38 -18.53 -8.36 -7.93
N ILE A 39 -17.46 -8.21 -7.16
CA ILE A 39 -17.49 -8.23 -5.69
C ILE A 39 -17.79 -6.81 -5.21
N ILE A 40 -18.81 -6.68 -4.35
CA ILE A 40 -19.12 -5.41 -3.70
C ILE A 40 -18.18 -5.26 -2.51
N ILE A 41 -17.27 -4.30 -2.60
CA ILE A 41 -16.39 -3.89 -1.51
C ILE A 41 -17.01 -2.71 -0.75
N THR A 42 -17.17 -2.86 0.56
CA THR A 42 -17.69 -1.82 1.46
C THR A 42 -16.59 -0.94 2.02
N GLU A 43 -15.39 -1.51 2.18
CA GLU A 43 -14.20 -0.81 2.65
C GLU A 43 -13.51 -0.07 1.50
N LYS A 44 -12.84 1.02 1.86
CA LYS A 44 -12.10 1.82 0.88
C LYS A 44 -10.88 1.04 0.38
N PRO A 45 -10.65 0.91 -0.93
CA PRO A 45 -9.48 0.23 -1.48
C PRO A 45 -8.14 0.71 -0.91
N VAL A 46 -8.04 2.01 -0.63
CA VAL A 46 -6.85 2.62 -0.03
C VAL A 46 -6.62 2.17 1.40
N SER A 47 -7.68 1.96 2.18
CA SER A 47 -7.59 1.45 3.55
C SER A 47 -7.13 0.00 3.54
N MET A 48 -7.77 -0.84 2.72
CA MET A 48 -7.41 -2.26 2.57
C MET A 48 -5.95 -2.41 2.10
N ALA A 49 -5.54 -1.64 1.08
CA ALA A 49 -4.16 -1.66 0.60
C ALA A 49 -3.14 -1.27 1.67
N LEU A 50 -3.46 -0.29 2.51
CA LEU A 50 -2.56 0.14 3.58
C LEU A 50 -2.46 -0.91 4.68
N GLU A 51 -3.57 -1.56 5.05
CA GLU A 51 -3.59 -2.67 6.00
C GLU A 51 -2.75 -3.86 5.50
N GLU A 52 -2.95 -4.30 4.26
CA GLU A 52 -2.16 -5.39 3.65
C GLU A 52 -0.64 -5.09 3.68
N ILE A 53 -0.24 -3.83 3.49
CA ILE A 53 1.17 -3.41 3.59
C ILE A 53 1.66 -3.40 5.05
N LEU A 54 0.81 -3.00 6.00
CA LEU A 54 1.14 -2.95 7.43
C LEU A 54 1.25 -4.35 8.06
N ASP A 55 0.39 -5.27 7.62
CA ASP A 55 0.37 -6.67 8.07
C ASP A 55 1.54 -7.49 7.48
N GLY A 56 2.20 -6.94 6.45
CA GLY A 56 3.36 -7.55 5.80
C GLY A 56 3.02 -8.49 4.65
N ASP A 57 1.77 -8.51 4.20
CA ASP A 57 1.34 -9.27 3.02
C ASP A 57 1.99 -8.73 1.74
N TYR A 58 2.33 -7.43 1.72
CA TYR A 58 3.03 -6.77 0.63
C TYR A 58 4.28 -6.04 1.09
N VAL A 59 5.37 -6.24 0.36
CA VAL A 59 6.63 -5.54 0.56
C VAL A 59 6.84 -4.51 -0.54
N ILE A 60 7.16 -3.28 -0.14
CA ILE A 60 7.49 -2.21 -1.07
C ILE A 60 8.95 -2.36 -1.46
N VAL A 61 9.19 -2.54 -2.76
CA VAL A 61 10.53 -2.60 -3.33
C VAL A 61 10.78 -1.30 -4.09
N GLU A 62 11.72 -0.51 -3.57
CA GLU A 62 12.19 0.69 -4.25
C GLU A 62 13.27 0.31 -5.28
N PRO A 63 13.28 0.95 -6.45
CA PRO A 63 14.35 0.76 -7.42
C PRO A 63 15.69 1.31 -6.88
N GLU A 64 16.79 0.75 -7.34
CA GLU A 64 18.11 1.01 -6.76
C GLU A 64 18.53 2.49 -6.87
N GLU A 65 18.04 3.23 -7.86
CA GLU A 65 18.40 4.64 -8.04
C GLU A 65 17.91 5.52 -6.88
N ILE A 66 16.82 5.15 -6.20
CA ILE A 66 16.21 5.96 -5.12
C ILE A 66 16.47 5.43 -3.71
N ARG A 67 17.06 4.23 -3.59
CA ARG A 67 17.19 3.51 -2.31
C ARG A 67 18.17 4.14 -1.31
N ASN A 68 19.02 5.07 -1.77
CA ASN A 68 20.07 5.73 -0.97
C ASN A 68 20.06 7.26 -1.09
N ILE A 69 18.96 7.85 -1.56
CA ILE A 69 18.79 9.31 -1.64
C ILE A 69 18.35 9.87 -0.28
#